data_AF-A0A948GMS0-F1
#
_entry.id   AF-A0A948GMS0-F1
#
_cell.length_a   1.000
_cell.length_b   1.000
_cell.length_c   1.000
_cell.angle_alpha   90.00
_cell.angle_beta   90.00
_cell.angle_gamma   90.00
#
_symmetry.space_group_name_H-M   'P 1'
#
loop_
_entity.id
_entity.type
_entity.pdbx_description
1 polymer ?
#
loop_
_entity_poly.entity_id
_entity_poly.type
_entity_poly.pdbx_seq_one_letter_code
_entity_poly.pdbx_strand_id
1 'polypeptide(L)'
;MGASSFIDPDYCITPVAGEAPRLALQDKAPTVASWHERLVLLAQYLFWGVWWPFVILSIMLVGRVWCGVLCPEGALAEFASRHGRGGAIPRWMRWSGWPFVAFVLTTVYGQLISVYEYPQAALLVLGGSTVAAVGVGYLYGRGKRVWCRYLCPVTGVFALLARLAPLHFKVDRDAWNRHPRRTPAVDCAPLLSVSHLDGMAQCHACGRCSGHRDAVQLAARSPNAEILGAPGDAPPGTAEALLLQFGMLGVAIGAFQWTISPWFVQLKQAAAEWLVEREIFWPLQESPAWWLLTRHPEANDVFTWLDGATILAWLGGVALVLGGSAFLATLAAARLAGLDWRRLALGLVPLAGIGLFLGLSMMTATHLRAEGIVTNWLPGLRAALLAVGVAWSARLGWRLIKVGGSGTAMTLLAAVLWLLPLALVATSWWLVFFIW
;
A
#
# COMPACT_ATOMS: atom_id res chain seq x y z
N MET A 1 17.05 -10.34 13.59
CA MET A 1 18.12 -10.83 12.70
C MET A 1 17.69 -12.15 12.08
N GLY A 2 16.72 -12.10 11.18
CA GLY A 2 16.22 -13.29 10.49
C GLY A 2 17.31 -13.95 9.65
N ALA A 3 17.47 -15.28 9.79
CA ALA A 3 18.22 -16.19 8.91
C ALA A 3 19.68 -15.85 8.50
N SER A 4 20.24 -14.71 8.90
CA SER A 4 21.49 -14.16 8.36
C SER A 4 22.58 -13.91 9.41
N SER A 5 22.37 -14.29 10.66
CA SER A 5 23.37 -14.12 11.72
C SER A 5 23.65 -15.45 12.42
N PHE A 6 24.91 -15.71 12.75
CA PHE A 6 25.35 -16.87 13.50
C PHE A 6 26.36 -16.42 14.55
N ILE A 7 26.35 -17.08 15.71
CA ILE A 7 27.36 -16.89 16.75
C ILE A 7 28.35 -18.05 16.60
N ASP A 8 29.59 -17.74 16.25
CA ASP A 8 30.65 -18.74 16.15
C ASP A 8 30.95 -19.33 17.55
N PRO A 9 30.75 -20.64 17.78
CA PRO A 9 30.96 -21.27 19.08
C PRO A 9 32.42 -21.22 19.53
N ASP A 10 33.39 -21.02 18.64
CA ASP A 10 34.80 -20.86 19.01
C ASP A 10 35.09 -19.49 19.68
N TYR A 11 34.16 -18.53 19.56
CA TYR A 11 34.19 -17.24 20.26
C TYR A 11 33.36 -17.22 21.55
N CYS A 12 32.70 -18.34 21.91
CA CYS A 12 32.08 -18.53 23.22
C CYS A 12 33.12 -18.86 24.30
N ILE A 13 34.13 -18.01 24.45
CA ILE A 13 35.12 -18.12 25.53
C ILE A 13 34.66 -17.18 26.64
N THR A 14 34.37 -17.72 27.84
CA THR A 14 34.15 -16.90 29.04
C THR A 14 35.35 -15.99 29.24
N PRO A 15 35.18 -14.66 29.34
CA PRO A 15 36.32 -13.75 29.44
C PRO A 15 37.10 -14.05 30.73
N VAL A 16 38.41 -14.21 30.60
CA VAL A 16 39.33 -14.16 31.74
C VAL A 16 39.27 -12.74 32.30
N ALA A 17 39.24 -12.60 33.63
CA ALA A 17 39.00 -11.33 34.32
C ALA A 17 39.89 -10.18 33.78
N GLY A 18 39.26 -9.18 33.17
CA GLY A 18 39.92 -7.93 32.77
C GLY A 18 39.72 -7.47 31.32
N GLU A 19 39.18 -8.30 30.42
CA GLU A 19 38.89 -7.89 29.03
C GLU A 19 37.39 -7.75 28.74
N ALA A 20 37.03 -6.67 28.02
CA ALA A 20 35.66 -6.43 27.58
C ALA A 20 35.22 -7.50 26.55
N PRO A 21 33.99 -8.04 26.65
CA PRO A 21 33.50 -9.04 25.71
C PRO A 21 33.42 -8.45 24.29
N ARG A 22 34.23 -8.97 23.36
CA ARG A 22 34.11 -8.67 21.92
C ARG A 22 33.03 -9.55 21.30
N LEU A 23 31.78 -9.34 21.70
CA LEU A 23 30.62 -9.88 20.99
C LEU A 23 30.34 -8.99 19.77
N ALA A 24 31.17 -9.12 18.73
CA ALA A 24 30.85 -8.55 17.43
C ALA A 24 29.91 -9.52 16.71
N LEU A 25 28.62 -9.18 16.69
CA LEU A 25 27.66 -9.80 15.78
C LEU A 25 28.21 -9.71 14.35
N GLN A 26 28.49 -10.86 13.74
CA GLN A 26 28.89 -10.95 12.33
C GLN A 26 27.73 -11.51 11.51
N ASP A 27 27.50 -10.89 10.34
CA ASP A 27 26.61 -11.45 9.33
C ASP A 27 27.19 -12.79 8.85
N LYS A 28 26.33 -13.81 8.74
CA LYS A 28 26.67 -15.14 8.23
C LYS A 28 27.17 -14.96 6.79
N ALA A 29 28.46 -15.24 6.56
CA ALA A 29 29.03 -15.11 5.23
C ALA A 29 28.20 -15.92 4.20
N PRO A 30 27.94 -15.40 2.98
CA PRO A 30 27.03 -16.02 2.01
C PRO A 30 27.43 -17.44 1.58
N THR A 31 28.68 -17.84 1.82
CA THR A 31 29.22 -19.18 1.57
C THR A 31 28.78 -20.23 2.60
N VAL A 32 28.42 -19.84 3.84
CA VAL A 32 28.07 -20.76 4.94
C VAL A 32 26.56 -20.96 5.14
N ALA A 33 25.72 -20.23 4.41
CA ALA A 33 24.28 -20.46 4.40
C ALA A 33 23.93 -21.81 3.77
N SER A 34 22.92 -22.50 4.27
CA SER A 34 22.41 -23.72 3.65
C SER A 34 21.72 -23.38 2.30
N TRP A 35 21.54 -24.36 1.41
CA TRP A 35 20.88 -24.11 0.12
C TRP A 35 19.43 -23.63 0.27
N HIS A 36 18.71 -24.09 1.30
CA HIS A 36 17.34 -23.69 1.56
C HIS A 36 17.25 -22.27 2.12
N GLU A 37 18.17 -21.84 2.98
CA GLU A 37 18.27 -20.45 3.45
C GLU A 37 18.47 -19.49 2.27
N ARG A 38 19.34 -19.85 1.32
CA ARG A 38 19.56 -19.08 0.08
C ARG A 38 18.29 -18.97 -0.77
N LEU A 39 17.51 -20.04 -0.89
CA LEU A 39 16.24 -20.01 -1.61
C LEU A 39 15.19 -19.14 -0.92
N VAL A 40 15.11 -19.19 0.41
CA VAL A 40 14.17 -18.35 1.18
C VAL A 40 14.51 -16.87 1.00
N LEU A 41 15.79 -16.51 1.14
CA LEU A 41 16.26 -15.13 0.95
C LEU A 41 16.01 -14.66 -0.50
N LEU A 42 16.29 -15.51 -1.49
CA LEU A 42 16.00 -15.21 -2.89
C LEU A 42 14.50 -14.98 -3.13
N ALA A 43 13.65 -15.87 -2.60
CA ALA A 43 12.20 -15.77 -2.75
C ALA A 43 11.66 -14.50 -2.06
N GLN A 44 12.17 -14.16 -0.88
CA GLN A 44 11.84 -12.95 -0.14
C GLN A 44 12.25 -11.69 -0.91
N TYR A 45 13.45 -11.67 -1.49
CA TYR A 45 13.91 -10.58 -2.34
C TYR A 45 13.05 -10.41 -3.60
N LEU A 46 12.78 -11.50 -4.32
CA LEU A 46 11.96 -11.44 -5.53
C LEU A 46 10.53 -11.00 -5.22
N PHE A 47 9.95 -11.51 -4.12
CA PHE A 47 8.58 -11.22 -3.74
C PHE A 47 8.41 -9.81 -3.16
N TRP A 48 9.19 -9.42 -2.16
CA TRP A 48 9.05 -8.13 -1.50
C TRP A 48 9.83 -7.01 -2.19
N GLY A 49 11.04 -7.30 -2.65
CA GLY A 49 11.93 -6.32 -3.27
C GLY A 49 11.61 -6.04 -4.75
N VAL A 50 11.38 -7.06 -5.58
CA VAL A 50 11.22 -6.84 -7.04
C VAL A 50 9.75 -6.77 -7.44
N TRP A 51 8.95 -7.72 -6.98
CA TRP A 51 7.58 -7.92 -7.46
C TRP A 51 6.63 -6.82 -6.99
N TRP A 52 6.62 -6.43 -5.71
CA TRP A 52 5.69 -5.40 -5.23
C TRP A 52 5.86 -4.02 -5.90
N PRO A 53 7.07 -3.46 -6.04
CA PRO A 53 7.28 -2.23 -6.80
C PRO A 53 6.80 -2.36 -8.26
N PHE A 54 7.05 -3.51 -8.89
CA PHE A 54 6.60 -3.77 -10.26
C PHE A 54 5.06 -3.86 -10.36
N VAL A 55 4.39 -4.45 -9.37
CA VAL A 55 2.92 -4.48 -9.29
C VAL A 55 2.34 -3.07 -9.18
N ILE A 56 2.91 -2.21 -8.33
CA ILE A 56 2.48 -0.80 -8.21
C ILE A 56 2.64 -0.06 -9.54
N LEU A 57 3.80 -0.20 -10.18
CA LEU A 57 4.08 0.42 -11.48
C LEU A 57 3.12 -0.11 -12.57
N SER A 58 2.90 -1.43 -12.61
CA SER A 58 1.94 -2.07 -13.52
C SER A 58 0.54 -1.49 -13.36
N ILE A 59 0.08 -1.30 -12.12
CA ILE A 59 -1.25 -0.76 -11.86
C ILE A 59 -1.41 0.68 -12.35
N MET A 60 -0.36 1.49 -12.22
CA MET A 60 -0.35 2.87 -12.71
C MET A 60 -0.28 2.96 -14.25
N LEU A 61 0.25 1.95 -14.94
CA LEU A 61 0.43 1.96 -16.40
C LEU A 61 -0.70 1.24 -17.17
N VAL A 62 -1.12 0.06 -16.70
CA VAL A 62 -2.09 -0.79 -17.38
C VAL A 62 -3.35 -1.05 -16.56
N GLY A 63 -3.48 -0.42 -15.39
CA GLY A 63 -4.59 -0.63 -14.48
C GLY A 63 -4.48 -1.97 -13.76
N ARG A 64 -5.60 -2.50 -13.27
CA ARG A 64 -5.58 -3.67 -12.36
C ARG A 64 -5.43 -5.02 -13.08
N VAL A 65 -4.69 -5.07 -14.19
CA VAL A 65 -4.42 -6.31 -14.97
C VAL A 65 -3.82 -7.38 -14.07
N TRP A 66 -2.96 -6.99 -13.13
CA TRP A 66 -2.42 -7.88 -12.11
C TRP A 66 -3.53 -8.63 -11.36
N CYS A 67 -4.52 -7.92 -10.83
CA CYS A 67 -5.68 -8.51 -10.14
C CYS A 67 -6.54 -9.39 -11.05
N GLY A 68 -6.63 -9.06 -12.34
CA GLY A 68 -7.43 -9.77 -13.32
C GLY A 68 -6.81 -11.09 -13.78
N VAL A 69 -5.51 -11.06 -14.10
CA VAL A 69 -4.83 -12.12 -14.86
C VAL A 69 -3.81 -12.90 -14.01
N LEU A 70 -3.05 -12.22 -13.15
CA LEU A 70 -1.85 -12.79 -12.52
C LEU A 70 -2.01 -13.09 -11.02
N CYS A 71 -3.02 -12.52 -10.38
CA CYS A 71 -3.23 -12.67 -8.93
C CYS A 71 -3.65 -14.10 -8.56
N PRO A 72 -2.82 -14.86 -7.81
CA PRO A 72 -3.13 -16.25 -7.45
C PRO A 72 -4.33 -16.34 -6.51
N GLU A 73 -4.44 -15.43 -5.54
CA GLU A 73 -5.57 -15.33 -4.62
C GLU A 73 -6.90 -15.14 -5.38
N GLY A 74 -6.89 -14.28 -6.42
CA GLY A 74 -8.05 -14.06 -7.27
C GLY A 74 -8.45 -15.29 -8.09
N ALA A 75 -7.47 -16.05 -8.60
CA ALA A 75 -7.71 -17.29 -9.33
C ALA A 75 -8.29 -18.39 -8.42
N LEU A 76 -7.73 -18.56 -7.22
CA LEU A 76 -8.22 -19.53 -6.23
C LEU A 76 -9.62 -19.18 -5.73
N ALA A 77 -9.88 -17.91 -5.43
CA ALA A 77 -11.20 -17.45 -5.03
C ALA A 77 -12.24 -17.65 -6.15
N GLU A 78 -11.87 -17.39 -7.41
CA GLU A 78 -12.75 -17.65 -8.55
C GLU A 78 -13.01 -19.15 -8.73
N PHE A 79 -11.98 -19.98 -8.68
CA PHE A 79 -12.12 -21.44 -8.77
C PHE A 79 -13.05 -22.00 -7.68
N ALA A 80 -12.84 -21.57 -6.43
CA ALA A 80 -13.69 -21.93 -5.30
C ALA A 80 -15.13 -21.43 -5.50
N SER A 81 -15.31 -20.24 -6.05
CA SER A 81 -16.64 -19.66 -6.28
C SER A 81 -17.47 -20.38 -7.34
N ARG A 82 -16.83 -21.07 -8.29
CA ARG A 82 -17.53 -21.89 -9.30
C ARG A 82 -18.11 -23.17 -8.71
N HIS A 83 -17.46 -23.71 -7.67
CA HIS A 83 -17.89 -24.91 -6.95
C HIS A 83 -18.60 -24.58 -5.62
N GLY A 84 -18.88 -23.29 -5.39
CA GLY A 84 -19.39 -22.76 -4.14
C GLY A 84 -20.90 -22.85 -3.97
N ARG A 85 -21.36 -22.67 -2.72
CA ARG A 85 -22.80 -22.66 -2.34
C ARG A 85 -23.59 -21.52 -2.97
N GLY A 86 -22.91 -20.44 -3.39
CA GLY A 86 -23.56 -19.33 -4.07
C GLY A 86 -24.57 -18.58 -3.22
N GLY A 87 -24.26 -18.31 -1.95
CA GLY A 87 -25.08 -17.47 -1.08
C GLY A 87 -25.17 -16.02 -1.54
N ALA A 88 -26.17 -15.29 -1.06
CA ALA A 88 -26.27 -13.86 -1.30
C ALA A 88 -25.17 -13.10 -0.53
N ILE A 89 -24.58 -12.08 -1.15
CA ILE A 89 -23.51 -11.29 -0.54
C ILE A 89 -24.07 -10.51 0.66
N PRO A 90 -23.55 -10.74 1.89
CA PRO A 90 -24.02 -10.04 3.07
C PRO A 90 -23.92 -8.52 2.94
N ARG A 91 -24.86 -7.78 3.54
CA ARG A 91 -24.85 -6.30 3.50
C ARG A 91 -23.60 -5.72 4.17
N TRP A 92 -23.14 -6.32 5.27
CA TRP A 92 -21.95 -5.86 5.99
C TRP A 92 -20.70 -5.90 5.10
N MET A 93 -20.57 -6.90 4.23
CA MET A 93 -19.42 -7.07 3.33
C MET A 93 -19.39 -5.99 2.23
N ARG A 94 -20.54 -5.42 1.88
CA ARG A 94 -20.65 -4.37 0.86
C ARG A 94 -20.34 -2.96 1.40
N TRP A 95 -19.92 -2.85 2.67
CA TRP A 95 -19.56 -1.57 3.25
C TRP A 95 -18.31 -0.99 2.57
N SER A 96 -18.41 0.25 2.08
CA SER A 96 -17.34 0.91 1.32
C SER A 96 -16.07 1.19 2.13
N GLY A 97 -16.14 1.08 3.46
CA GLY A 97 -15.00 1.29 4.37
C GLY A 97 -14.07 0.09 4.49
N TRP A 98 -14.47 -1.11 4.04
CA TRP A 98 -13.63 -2.31 4.15
C TRP A 98 -12.24 -2.17 3.54
N PRO A 99 -12.07 -1.61 2.32
CA PRO A 99 -10.73 -1.41 1.75
C PRO A 99 -9.83 -0.52 2.61
N PHE A 100 -10.39 0.48 3.29
CA PHE A 100 -9.65 1.34 4.21
C PHE A 100 -9.21 0.57 5.46
N VAL A 101 -10.16 -0.09 6.11
CA VAL A 101 -9.90 -0.85 7.34
C VAL A 101 -8.94 -2.00 7.08
N ALA A 102 -9.16 -2.76 6.00
CA ALA A 102 -8.30 -3.88 5.63
C ALA A 102 -6.88 -3.41 5.32
N PHE A 103 -6.70 -2.30 4.59
CA PHE A 103 -5.38 -1.74 4.35
C PHE A 103 -4.67 -1.37 5.66
N VAL A 104 -5.32 -0.58 6.53
CA VAL A 104 -4.71 -0.14 7.79
C VAL A 104 -4.39 -1.33 8.70
N LEU A 105 -5.32 -2.27 8.88
CA LEU A 105 -5.10 -3.45 9.70
C LEU A 105 -3.99 -4.33 9.16
N THR A 106 -3.95 -4.61 7.86
CA THR A 106 -2.90 -5.43 7.27
C THR A 106 -1.53 -4.74 7.32
N THR A 107 -1.48 -3.41 7.12
CA THR A 107 -0.21 -2.67 7.25
C THR A 107 0.28 -2.69 8.70
N VAL A 108 -0.56 -2.33 9.66
CA VAL A 108 -0.21 -2.34 11.09
C VAL A 108 0.21 -3.74 11.53
N TYR A 109 -0.61 -4.75 11.25
CA TYR A 109 -0.32 -6.12 11.62
C TYR A 109 0.96 -6.62 10.98
N GLY A 110 1.19 -6.32 9.69
CA GLY A 110 2.41 -6.68 8.99
C GLY A 110 3.69 -6.07 9.60
N GLN A 111 3.61 -4.86 10.14
CA GLN A 111 4.73 -4.25 10.87
C GLN A 111 4.95 -4.91 12.24
N LEU A 112 3.89 -5.25 12.96
CA LEU A 112 3.97 -5.86 14.29
C LEU A 112 4.59 -7.27 14.29
N ILE A 113 4.45 -8.02 13.19
CA ILE A 113 4.98 -9.38 13.05
C ILE A 113 6.20 -9.46 12.11
N SER A 114 6.76 -8.32 11.70
CA SER A 114 7.90 -8.23 10.77
C SER A 114 7.70 -9.08 9.50
N VAL A 115 6.56 -8.89 8.82
CA VAL A 115 6.11 -9.72 7.66
C VAL A 115 7.12 -9.78 6.50
N TYR A 116 7.95 -8.75 6.38
CA TYR A 116 8.98 -8.67 5.33
C TYR A 116 10.18 -9.55 5.62
N GLU A 117 10.44 -9.88 6.89
CA GLU A 117 11.65 -10.58 7.34
C GLU A 117 11.43 -12.08 7.53
N TYR A 118 10.24 -12.47 8.00
CA TYR A 118 9.96 -13.86 8.36
C TYR A 118 8.95 -14.54 7.42
N PRO A 119 9.30 -15.70 6.84
CA PRO A 119 8.41 -16.42 5.93
C PRO A 119 7.16 -16.97 6.62
N GLN A 120 7.24 -17.30 7.91
CA GLN A 120 6.10 -17.76 8.70
C GLN A 120 5.05 -16.65 8.86
N ALA A 121 5.49 -15.41 9.11
CA ALA A 121 4.64 -14.24 9.17
C ALA A 121 4.00 -13.94 7.80
N ALA A 122 4.78 -14.01 6.72
CA ALA A 122 4.26 -13.87 5.36
C ALA A 122 3.21 -14.94 5.02
N LEU A 123 3.46 -16.20 5.41
CA LEU A 123 2.50 -17.30 5.24
C LEU A 123 1.22 -17.08 6.03
N LEU A 124 1.32 -16.57 7.26
CA LEU A 124 0.15 -16.27 8.09
C LEU A 124 -0.73 -15.20 7.45
N VAL A 125 -0.14 -14.11 6.97
CA VAL A 125 -0.89 -12.99 6.38
C VAL A 125 -1.42 -13.36 4.98
N LEU A 126 -0.55 -13.79 4.07
CA LEU A 126 -0.91 -14.06 2.68
C LEU A 126 -1.65 -15.39 2.52
N GLY A 127 -1.23 -16.43 3.25
CA GLY A 127 -1.93 -17.71 3.29
C GLY A 127 -3.27 -17.59 4.00
N GLY A 128 -3.32 -16.86 5.12
CA GLY A 128 -4.58 -16.56 5.81
C GLY A 128 -5.57 -15.78 4.93
N SER A 129 -5.10 -14.74 4.22
CA SER A 129 -5.95 -14.00 3.28
C SER A 129 -6.43 -14.89 2.13
N THR A 130 -5.57 -15.79 1.63
CA THR A 130 -5.92 -16.75 0.57
C THR A 130 -7.01 -17.73 1.02
N VAL A 131 -6.89 -18.29 2.23
CA VAL A 131 -7.92 -19.16 2.82
C VAL A 131 -9.23 -18.39 3.00
N ALA A 132 -9.16 -17.15 3.49
CA ALA A 132 -10.34 -16.30 3.61
C ALA A 132 -10.97 -15.98 2.23
N ALA A 133 -10.16 -15.71 1.21
CA ALA A 133 -10.60 -15.45 -0.16
C ALA A 133 -11.31 -16.66 -0.77
N VAL A 134 -10.75 -17.85 -0.59
CA VAL A 134 -11.35 -19.14 -1.00
C VAL A 134 -12.66 -19.37 -0.26
N GLY A 135 -12.69 -19.16 1.07
CA GLY A 135 -13.90 -19.30 1.88
C GLY A 135 -15.02 -18.35 1.44
N VAL A 136 -14.71 -17.06 1.25
CA VAL A 136 -15.68 -16.06 0.76
C VAL A 136 -16.13 -16.37 -0.67
N GLY A 137 -15.22 -16.80 -1.54
CA GLY A 137 -15.52 -17.25 -2.90
C GLY A 137 -16.49 -18.43 -2.88
N TYR A 138 -16.19 -19.48 -2.12
CA TYR A 138 -17.03 -20.68 -1.95
C TYR A 138 -18.41 -20.35 -1.38
N LEU A 139 -18.49 -19.47 -0.38
CA LEU A 139 -19.77 -19.15 0.26
C LEU A 139 -20.65 -18.22 -0.58
N TYR A 140 -20.08 -17.19 -1.22
CA TYR A 140 -20.87 -16.07 -1.79
C TYR A 140 -20.59 -15.76 -3.28
N GLY A 141 -19.63 -16.44 -3.91
CA GLY A 141 -19.07 -15.97 -5.17
C GLY A 141 -19.88 -16.27 -6.42
N ARG A 142 -20.58 -17.42 -6.55
CA ARG A 142 -21.29 -17.82 -7.79
C ARG A 142 -20.47 -17.61 -9.08
N GLY A 143 -19.20 -18.02 -9.09
CA GLY A 143 -18.29 -17.78 -10.21
C GLY A 143 -17.70 -16.37 -10.30
N LYS A 144 -17.84 -15.55 -9.25
CA LYS A 144 -17.41 -14.14 -9.21
C LYS A 144 -16.42 -13.87 -8.10
N ARG A 145 -15.57 -12.86 -8.30
CA ARG A 145 -14.49 -12.46 -7.38
C ARG A 145 -14.98 -11.48 -6.31
N VAL A 146 -15.85 -11.95 -5.42
CA VAL A 146 -16.44 -11.12 -4.35
C VAL A 146 -15.37 -10.61 -3.36
N TRP A 147 -14.40 -11.46 -2.98
CA TRP A 147 -13.28 -11.09 -2.12
C TRP A 147 -12.47 -9.92 -2.70
N CYS A 148 -12.04 -10.05 -3.95
CA CYS A 148 -11.24 -9.03 -4.66
C CYS A 148 -11.96 -7.69 -4.77
N ARG A 149 -13.30 -7.71 -4.84
CA ARG A 149 -14.12 -6.48 -4.91
C ARG A 149 -14.26 -5.77 -3.58
N TYR A 150 -14.46 -6.49 -2.47
CA TYR A 150 -14.91 -5.88 -1.22
C TYR A 150 -13.91 -5.97 -0.06
N LEU A 151 -13.15 -7.06 0.06
CA LEU A 151 -12.38 -7.39 1.28
C LEU A 151 -10.86 -7.43 1.09
N CYS A 152 -10.39 -7.62 -0.14
CA CYS A 152 -8.96 -7.67 -0.42
C CYS A 152 -8.25 -6.38 0.06
N PRO A 153 -7.24 -6.45 0.94
CA PRO A 153 -6.63 -5.26 1.59
C PRO A 153 -6.07 -4.23 0.62
N VAL A 154 -5.55 -4.70 -0.53
CA VAL A 154 -4.96 -3.83 -1.56
C VAL A 154 -5.98 -3.29 -2.56
N THR A 155 -7.25 -3.69 -2.49
CA THR A 155 -8.25 -3.36 -3.51
C THR A 155 -8.48 -1.85 -3.63
N GLY A 156 -8.52 -1.13 -2.51
CA GLY A 156 -8.74 0.32 -2.50
C GLY A 156 -7.55 1.10 -3.02
N VAL A 157 -6.33 0.71 -2.60
CA VAL A 157 -5.08 1.31 -3.09
C VAL A 157 -4.96 1.11 -4.59
N PHE A 158 -5.18 -0.11 -5.06
CA PHE A 158 -5.10 -0.43 -6.49
C PHE A 158 -6.19 0.26 -7.30
N ALA A 159 -7.39 0.45 -6.73
CA ALA A 159 -8.44 1.25 -7.36
C ALA A 159 -8.05 2.71 -7.53
N LEU A 160 -7.42 3.32 -6.52
CA LEU A 160 -6.92 4.70 -6.61
C LEU A 160 -5.82 4.82 -7.67
N LEU A 161 -4.82 3.93 -7.64
CA LEU A 161 -3.70 3.96 -8.59
C LEU A 161 -4.12 3.67 -10.04
N ALA A 162 -5.09 2.78 -10.24
CA ALA A 162 -5.59 2.45 -11.58
C ALA A 162 -6.26 3.63 -12.30
N ARG A 163 -6.67 4.69 -11.57
CA ARG A 163 -7.16 5.94 -12.18
C ARG A 163 -6.10 6.60 -13.05
N LEU A 164 -4.82 6.37 -12.77
CA LEU A 164 -3.69 6.89 -13.54
C LEU A 164 -3.43 6.10 -14.82
N ALA A 165 -4.02 4.91 -14.99
CA ALA A 165 -3.72 4.04 -16.12
C ALA A 165 -4.10 4.68 -17.46
N PRO A 166 -3.12 4.86 -18.39
CA PRO A 166 -3.42 5.29 -19.75
C PRO A 166 -4.23 4.27 -20.54
N LEU A 167 -4.10 2.97 -20.28
CA LEU A 167 -4.91 1.94 -20.93
C LEU A 167 -6.19 1.68 -20.14
N HIS A 168 -7.35 1.66 -20.82
CA HIS A 168 -8.63 1.33 -20.23
C HIS A 168 -9.59 0.70 -21.24
N PHE A 169 -10.61 0.00 -20.75
CA PHE A 169 -11.72 -0.45 -21.60
C PHE A 169 -12.74 0.67 -21.72
N LYS A 170 -12.87 1.22 -22.93
CA LYS A 170 -13.89 2.21 -23.30
C LYS A 170 -15.12 1.48 -23.80
N VAL A 171 -16.30 2.00 -23.43
CA VAL A 171 -17.58 1.47 -23.87
C VAL A 171 -18.28 2.51 -24.74
N ASP A 172 -18.52 2.15 -25.99
CA ASP A 172 -19.37 2.91 -26.90
C ASP A 172 -20.84 2.56 -26.60
N ARG A 173 -21.55 3.51 -26.01
CA ARG A 173 -22.93 3.33 -25.57
C ARG A 173 -23.89 3.16 -26.74
N ASP A 174 -23.62 3.81 -27.87
CA ASP A 174 -24.45 3.71 -29.07
C ASP A 174 -24.26 2.36 -29.73
N ALA A 175 -23.02 1.87 -29.85
CA ALA A 175 -22.74 0.50 -30.28
C ALA A 175 -23.36 -0.54 -29.35
N TRP A 176 -23.31 -0.31 -28.04
CA TRP A 176 -23.90 -1.21 -27.04
C TRP A 176 -25.42 -1.34 -27.19
N ASN A 177 -26.10 -0.22 -27.45
CA ASN A 177 -27.56 -0.13 -27.57
C ASN A 177 -28.10 -0.64 -28.91
N ARG A 178 -27.28 -0.65 -29.97
CA ARG A 178 -27.64 -1.21 -31.29
C ARG A 178 -27.86 -2.73 -31.27
N HIS A 179 -27.33 -3.44 -30.29
CA HIS A 179 -27.43 -4.90 -30.20
C HIS A 179 -28.75 -5.36 -29.53
N PRO A 180 -29.30 -6.53 -29.92
CA PRO A 180 -30.55 -7.05 -29.35
C PRO A 180 -30.50 -7.22 -27.83
N ARG A 181 -31.64 -7.03 -27.16
CA ARG A 181 -31.75 -7.20 -25.69
C ARG A 181 -31.39 -8.61 -25.19
N ARG A 182 -31.42 -9.63 -26.05
CA ARG A 182 -31.15 -11.04 -25.70
C ARG A 182 -29.68 -11.47 -25.85
N THR A 183 -28.74 -10.56 -26.10
CA THR A 183 -27.30 -10.92 -26.10
C THR A 183 -26.87 -11.37 -24.70
N PRO A 184 -26.17 -12.52 -24.56
CA PRO A 184 -25.67 -13.00 -23.28
C PRO A 184 -24.88 -11.94 -22.53
N ALA A 185 -25.08 -11.84 -21.22
CA ALA A 185 -24.35 -10.90 -20.39
C ALA A 185 -22.86 -11.28 -20.29
N VAL A 186 -21.99 -10.28 -20.24
CA VAL A 186 -20.55 -10.51 -20.03
C VAL A 186 -20.31 -11.15 -18.67
N ASP A 187 -19.47 -12.18 -18.63
CA ASP A 187 -18.92 -12.71 -17.38
C ASP A 187 -17.87 -11.76 -16.79
N CYS A 188 -18.32 -10.63 -16.23
CA CYS A 188 -17.45 -9.72 -15.51
C CYS A 188 -17.10 -10.33 -14.14
N ALA A 189 -15.82 -10.67 -13.94
CA ALA A 189 -15.32 -11.27 -12.69
C ALA A 189 -15.63 -10.43 -11.43
N PRO A 190 -15.44 -9.10 -11.42
CA PRO A 190 -15.83 -8.25 -10.29
C PRO A 190 -17.31 -7.83 -10.28
N LEU A 191 -18.20 -8.44 -11.08
CA LEU A 191 -19.63 -8.10 -11.10
C LEU A 191 -19.93 -6.62 -11.42
N LEU A 192 -19.16 -6.02 -12.33
CA LEU A 192 -19.41 -4.65 -12.78
C LEU A 192 -20.45 -4.63 -13.89
N SER A 193 -21.22 -3.56 -13.93
CA SER A 193 -22.06 -3.26 -15.08
C SER A 193 -21.18 -2.75 -16.22
N VAL A 194 -20.73 -3.67 -17.09
CA VAL A 194 -19.85 -3.35 -18.22
C VAL A 194 -20.42 -2.24 -19.09
N SER A 195 -21.74 -2.16 -19.23
CA SER A 195 -22.38 -1.13 -20.05
C SER A 195 -22.17 0.30 -19.51
N HIS A 196 -21.94 0.46 -18.20
CA HIS A 196 -21.76 1.72 -17.48
C HIS A 196 -20.31 1.85 -16.97
N LEU A 197 -19.35 1.28 -17.70
CA LEU A 197 -17.95 1.31 -17.31
C LEU A 197 -17.32 2.65 -17.71
N ASP A 198 -17.13 3.53 -16.74
CA ASP A 198 -16.62 4.89 -16.97
C ASP A 198 -15.14 5.07 -16.54
N GLY A 199 -14.50 4.02 -16.01
CA GLY A 199 -13.12 4.09 -15.50
C GLY A 199 -12.50 2.76 -15.11
N MET A 200 -11.26 2.84 -14.61
CA MET A 200 -10.42 1.68 -14.27
C MET A 200 -10.35 1.38 -12.78
N ALA A 201 -10.84 2.27 -11.90
CA ALA A 201 -10.76 2.07 -10.45
C ALA A 201 -11.31 0.71 -10.00
N GLN A 202 -12.50 0.34 -10.48
CA GLN A 202 -13.13 -0.94 -10.12
C GLN A 202 -12.82 -2.07 -11.13
N CYS A 203 -12.42 -1.73 -12.35
CA CYS A 203 -12.15 -2.70 -13.41
C CYS A 203 -10.87 -3.50 -13.11
N HIS A 204 -10.94 -4.84 -13.16
CA HIS A 204 -9.76 -5.72 -13.05
C HIS A 204 -8.98 -5.88 -14.36
N ALA A 205 -9.35 -5.17 -15.42
CA ALA A 205 -8.68 -5.18 -16.72
C ALA A 205 -8.41 -6.59 -17.29
N CYS A 206 -9.29 -7.56 -17.00
CA CYS A 206 -9.10 -8.97 -17.35
C CYS A 206 -9.40 -9.32 -18.83
N GLY A 207 -9.91 -8.37 -19.61
CA GLY A 207 -10.19 -8.58 -21.04
C GLY A 207 -11.43 -9.41 -21.39
N ARG A 208 -12.13 -10.04 -20.43
CA ARG A 208 -13.34 -10.87 -20.72
C ARG A 208 -14.47 -10.11 -21.43
N CYS A 209 -14.51 -8.79 -21.29
CA CYS A 209 -15.50 -7.92 -21.95
C CYS A 209 -15.05 -7.43 -23.33
N SER A 210 -13.78 -7.64 -23.71
CA SER A 210 -13.20 -7.09 -24.94
C SER A 210 -13.94 -7.60 -26.18
N GLY A 211 -14.29 -6.69 -27.09
CA GLY A 211 -15.04 -7.02 -28.32
C GLY A 211 -16.51 -7.33 -28.09
N HIS A 212 -17.01 -7.28 -26.85
CA HIS A 212 -18.44 -7.54 -26.61
C HIS A 212 -19.31 -6.47 -27.27
N ARG A 213 -20.24 -6.90 -28.13
CA ARG A 213 -21.17 -6.05 -28.91
C ARG A 213 -20.45 -5.04 -29.83
N ASP A 214 -19.19 -5.29 -30.19
CA ASP A 214 -18.30 -4.32 -30.86
C ASP A 214 -18.19 -2.96 -30.13
N ALA A 215 -18.68 -2.91 -28.89
CA ALA A 215 -18.89 -1.70 -28.10
C ALA A 215 -17.78 -1.51 -27.08
N VAL A 216 -17.16 -2.62 -26.63
CA VAL A 216 -16.11 -2.58 -25.61
C VAL A 216 -14.75 -2.77 -26.27
N GLN A 217 -13.92 -1.74 -26.22
CA GLN A 217 -12.61 -1.74 -26.86
C GLN A 217 -11.54 -1.24 -25.89
N LEU A 218 -10.33 -1.77 -26.01
CA LEU A 218 -9.18 -1.24 -25.30
C LEU A 218 -8.77 0.09 -25.95
N ALA A 219 -8.76 1.16 -25.17
CA ALA A 219 -8.45 2.50 -25.64
C ALA A 219 -7.40 3.16 -24.75
N ALA A 220 -6.57 4.00 -25.37
CA ALA A 220 -5.67 4.88 -24.65
C ALA A 220 -6.41 6.16 -24.21
N ARG A 221 -6.07 6.67 -23.03
CA ARG A 221 -6.51 7.95 -22.50
C ARG A 221 -5.35 8.65 -21.81
N SER A 222 -5.50 9.94 -21.54
CA SER A 222 -4.56 10.63 -20.66
C SER A 222 -4.61 10.02 -19.25
N PRO A 223 -3.45 9.81 -18.59
CA PRO A 223 -3.39 9.42 -17.17
C PRO A 223 -4.17 10.33 -16.22
N ASN A 224 -4.45 11.57 -16.65
CA ASN A 224 -5.16 12.56 -15.85
C ASN A 224 -6.68 12.51 -16.06
N ALA A 225 -7.18 11.81 -17.08
CA ALA A 225 -8.55 11.91 -17.53
C ALA A 225 -9.56 11.45 -16.46
N GLU A 226 -9.30 10.31 -15.80
CA GLU A 226 -10.21 9.78 -14.76
C GLU A 226 -10.20 10.61 -13.48
N ILE A 227 -9.09 11.28 -13.16
CA ILE A 227 -8.99 12.16 -11.97
C ILE A 227 -9.67 13.50 -12.23
N LEU A 228 -9.48 14.07 -13.42
CA LEU A 228 -10.14 15.33 -13.78
C LEU A 228 -11.65 15.13 -13.96
N GLY A 229 -12.06 13.95 -14.44
CA GLY A 229 -13.46 13.57 -14.65
C GLY A 229 -14.16 14.43 -15.70
N ALA A 230 -15.43 14.11 -15.96
CA ALA A 230 -16.32 14.95 -16.72
C ALA A 230 -17.12 15.90 -15.79
N PRO A 231 -17.59 17.06 -16.31
CA PRO A 231 -18.54 17.90 -15.59
C PRO A 231 -19.78 17.07 -15.20
N GLY A 232 -20.17 17.11 -13.93
CA GLY A 232 -21.35 16.39 -13.42
C GLY A 232 -21.11 14.98 -12.88
N ASP A 233 -19.89 14.43 -12.98
CA ASP A 233 -19.59 13.10 -12.42
C ASP A 233 -19.89 13.00 -10.91
N ALA A 234 -20.22 11.82 -10.40
CA ALA A 234 -20.31 11.65 -8.95
C ALA A 234 -18.90 11.83 -8.32
N PRO A 235 -18.77 12.54 -7.18
CA PRO A 235 -17.51 12.55 -6.45
C PRO A 235 -17.14 11.11 -6.02
N PRO A 236 -15.84 10.80 -5.84
CA PRO A 236 -15.43 9.48 -5.38
C PRO A 236 -15.95 9.20 -3.97
N GLY A 237 -15.97 7.93 -3.58
CA GLY A 237 -16.43 7.51 -2.26
C GLY A 237 -15.57 8.11 -1.14
N THR A 238 -16.19 8.52 -0.03
CA THR A 238 -15.48 9.10 1.12
C THR A 238 -14.39 8.18 1.65
N ALA A 239 -14.64 6.86 1.70
CA ALA A 239 -13.65 5.88 2.15
C ALA A 239 -12.42 5.81 1.23
N GLU A 240 -12.57 6.03 -0.08
CA GLU A 240 -11.44 6.09 -1.02
C GLU A 240 -10.57 7.33 -0.76
N ALA A 241 -11.20 8.48 -0.56
CA ALA A 241 -10.47 9.72 -0.27
C ALA A 241 -9.76 9.67 1.09
N LEU A 242 -10.40 9.07 2.11
CA LEU A 242 -9.78 8.83 3.42
C LEU A 242 -8.65 7.79 3.34
N LEU A 243 -8.81 6.73 2.55
CA LEU A 243 -7.73 5.76 2.30
C LEU A 243 -6.53 6.41 1.65
N LEU A 244 -6.74 7.32 0.69
CA LEU A 244 -5.64 8.06 0.08
C LEU A 244 -4.86 8.89 1.10
N GLN A 245 -5.55 9.65 1.95
CA GLN A 245 -4.92 10.61 2.86
C GLN A 245 -4.39 9.95 4.15
N PHE A 246 -5.22 9.17 4.84
CA PHE A 246 -4.83 8.53 6.10
C PHE A 246 -4.13 7.19 5.89
N GLY A 247 -4.53 6.42 4.89
CA GLY A 247 -3.93 5.12 4.60
C GLY A 247 -2.61 5.27 3.85
N MET A 248 -2.65 5.72 2.60
CA MET A 248 -1.47 5.76 1.72
C MET A 248 -0.49 6.87 2.11
N LEU A 249 -0.96 8.08 2.43
CA LEU A 249 -0.09 9.20 2.80
C LEU A 249 0.21 9.28 4.30
N GLY A 250 -0.54 8.56 5.13
CA GLY A 250 -0.38 8.51 6.58
C GLY A 250 0.27 7.21 7.04
N VAL A 251 -0.54 6.17 7.22
CA VAL A 251 -0.13 4.86 7.76
C VAL A 251 0.99 4.23 6.96
N ALA A 252 0.92 4.24 5.63
CA ALA A 252 1.96 3.62 4.81
C ALA A 252 3.31 4.35 4.92
N ILE A 253 3.29 5.69 4.94
CA ILE A 253 4.52 6.47 5.17
C ILE A 253 5.06 6.20 6.58
N GLY A 254 4.20 6.18 7.60
CA GLY A 254 4.60 5.83 8.97
C GLY A 254 5.23 4.43 9.07
N ALA A 255 4.67 3.47 8.34
CA ALA A 255 5.18 2.10 8.23
C ALA A 255 6.56 2.02 7.53
N PHE A 256 6.84 2.91 6.58
CA PHE A 256 8.16 3.01 5.95
C PHE A 256 9.18 3.80 6.78
N GLN A 257 8.71 4.63 7.72
CA GLN A 257 9.56 5.55 8.49
C GLN A 257 10.09 4.97 9.80
N TRP A 258 9.29 4.18 10.50
CA TRP A 258 9.54 3.87 11.91
C TRP A 258 10.89 3.18 12.14
N THR A 259 11.32 2.29 11.23
CA THR A 259 12.58 1.55 11.35
C THR A 259 13.83 2.40 11.19
N ILE A 260 13.73 3.55 10.50
CA ILE A 260 14.86 4.44 10.22
C ILE A 260 14.77 5.78 10.97
N SER A 261 13.65 6.07 11.64
CA SER A 261 13.42 7.39 12.22
C SER A 261 14.17 7.57 13.56
N PRO A 262 15.07 8.57 13.67
CA PRO A 262 15.71 8.90 14.94
C PRO A 262 14.69 9.34 16.01
N TRP A 263 13.58 9.95 15.59
CA TRP A 263 12.51 10.38 16.48
C TRP A 263 11.75 9.21 17.09
N PHE A 264 11.56 8.12 16.33
CA PHE A 264 10.98 6.89 16.86
C PHE A 264 11.89 6.28 17.94
N VAL A 265 13.20 6.22 17.67
CA VAL A 265 14.19 5.72 18.64
C VAL A 265 14.18 6.55 19.93
N GLN A 266 14.18 7.88 19.82
CA GLN A 266 14.09 8.78 20.98
C GLN A 266 12.80 8.60 21.76
N LEU A 267 11.65 8.49 21.07
CA LEU A 267 10.36 8.26 21.71
C LEU A 267 10.37 6.94 22.50
N LYS A 268 10.88 5.87 21.90
CA LYS A 268 10.98 4.55 22.55
C LYS A 268 11.92 4.60 23.75
N GLN A 269 13.09 5.23 23.63
CA GLN A 269 14.06 5.38 24.73
C GLN A 269 13.46 6.16 25.89
N ALA A 270 12.86 7.33 25.63
CA ALA A 270 12.21 8.14 26.65
C ALA A 270 11.05 7.40 27.35
N ALA A 271 10.26 6.62 26.59
CA ALA A 271 9.20 5.80 27.17
C ALA A 271 9.75 4.67 28.05
N ALA A 272 10.84 4.02 27.63
CA ALA A 272 11.49 2.98 28.42
C ALA A 272 12.09 3.55 29.73
N GLU A 273 12.80 4.67 29.65
CA GLU A 273 13.36 5.37 30.82
C GLU A 273 12.26 5.75 31.81
N TRP A 274 11.18 6.36 31.32
CA TRP A 274 10.02 6.76 32.14
C TRP A 274 9.36 5.59 32.88
N LEU A 275 9.30 4.41 32.25
CA LEU A 275 8.77 3.17 32.83
C LEU A 275 9.69 2.60 33.90
N VAL A 276 11.00 2.57 33.63
CA VAL A 276 12.01 2.07 34.57
C VAL A 276 12.08 2.95 35.82
N GLU A 277 12.05 4.27 35.67
CA GLU A 277 11.99 5.23 36.80
C GLU A 277 10.79 5.02 37.73
N ARG A 278 9.72 4.42 37.21
CA ARG A 278 8.47 4.14 37.95
C ARG A 278 8.34 2.69 38.38
N GLU A 279 9.38 1.89 38.18
CA GLU A 279 9.40 0.45 38.48
C GLU A 279 8.29 -0.35 37.74
N ILE A 280 7.87 0.12 36.56
CA ILE A 280 6.84 -0.54 35.72
C ILE A 280 7.52 -1.39 34.64
N PHE A 281 7.77 -2.67 34.94
CA PHE A 281 8.53 -3.55 34.05
C PHE A 281 7.69 -4.38 33.07
N TRP A 282 6.38 -4.53 33.28
CA TRP A 282 5.54 -5.37 32.42
C TRP A 282 5.57 -4.98 30.92
N PRO A 283 5.62 -3.69 30.51
CA PRO A 283 5.66 -3.36 29.08
C PRO A 283 6.98 -3.75 28.41
N LEU A 284 8.04 -3.91 29.19
CA LEU A 284 9.36 -4.33 28.72
C LEU A 284 9.46 -5.84 28.55
N GLN A 285 8.43 -6.60 28.97
CA GLN A 285 8.37 -8.03 28.76
C GLN A 285 8.09 -8.35 27.29
N GLU A 286 8.65 -9.47 26.84
CA GLU A 286 8.44 -10.01 25.51
C GLU A 286 6.99 -10.48 25.32
N SER A 287 6.51 -10.44 24.07
CA SER A 287 5.24 -11.07 23.72
C SER A 287 5.28 -12.58 23.95
N PRO A 288 4.19 -13.18 24.46
CA PRO A 288 4.10 -14.64 24.58
C PRO A 288 3.97 -15.33 23.20
N ALA A 289 3.49 -14.62 22.17
CA ALA A 289 3.11 -15.20 20.88
C ALA A 289 3.72 -14.46 19.68
N TRP A 290 4.43 -15.21 18.82
CA TRP A 290 5.06 -14.72 17.59
C TRP A 290 4.06 -14.16 16.56
N TRP A 291 2.81 -14.64 16.59
CA TRP A 291 1.74 -14.19 15.69
C TRP A 291 1.09 -12.88 16.13
N LEU A 292 1.41 -12.38 17.33
CA LEU A 292 0.89 -11.11 17.85
C LEU A 292 1.93 -10.00 17.72
N LEU A 293 3.15 -10.27 18.17
CA LEU A 293 4.32 -9.42 18.02
C LEU A 293 5.50 -10.31 17.63
N THR A 294 6.42 -9.80 16.82
CA THR A 294 7.62 -10.50 16.37
C THR A 294 8.34 -11.15 17.55
N ARG A 295 8.53 -12.47 17.47
CA ARG A 295 9.24 -13.24 18.50
C ARG A 295 10.05 -14.35 17.85
N HIS A 296 11.31 -14.04 17.56
CA HIS A 296 12.30 -14.96 17.05
C HIS A 296 13.56 -14.88 17.92
N PRO A 297 13.59 -15.59 19.08
CA PRO A 297 14.72 -15.58 20.00
C PRO A 297 16.02 -16.06 19.34
N GLU A 298 15.92 -17.04 18.44
CA GLU A 298 17.03 -17.54 17.63
C GLU A 298 17.68 -16.47 16.74
N ALA A 299 16.93 -15.41 16.43
CA ALA A 299 17.31 -14.30 15.57
C ALA A 299 17.57 -13.01 16.36
N ASN A 300 17.57 -13.07 17.71
CA ASN A 300 17.61 -11.89 18.59
C ASN A 300 16.64 -10.78 18.18
N ASP A 301 15.47 -11.16 17.66
CA ASP A 301 14.46 -10.25 17.16
C ASP A 301 13.15 -10.52 17.87
N VAL A 302 13.00 -9.85 18.99
CA VAL A 302 11.87 -10.02 19.88
C VAL A 302 11.35 -8.64 20.22
N PHE A 303 10.07 -8.44 19.92
CA PHE A 303 9.35 -7.24 20.30
C PHE A 303 8.75 -7.39 21.69
N THR A 304 8.97 -6.35 22.49
CA THR A 304 8.32 -6.14 23.77
C THR A 304 6.92 -5.54 23.57
N TRP A 305 6.10 -5.52 24.61
CA TRP A 305 4.81 -4.80 24.57
C TRP A 305 5.00 -3.30 24.32
N LEU A 306 6.10 -2.73 24.83
CA LEU A 306 6.49 -1.35 24.56
C LEU A 306 6.78 -1.14 23.06
N ASP A 307 7.43 -2.08 22.39
CA ASP A 307 7.65 -2.02 20.93
C ASP A 307 6.34 -2.00 20.18
N GLY A 308 5.44 -2.94 20.49
CA GLY A 308 4.11 -2.96 19.88
C GLY A 308 3.35 -1.66 20.09
N ALA A 309 3.33 -1.13 21.31
CA ALA A 309 2.64 0.11 21.64
C ALA A 309 3.27 1.34 20.96
N THR A 310 4.60 1.43 20.93
CA THR A 310 5.31 2.55 20.29
C THR A 310 5.17 2.52 18.78
N ILE A 311 5.21 1.34 18.12
CA ILE A 311 4.94 1.19 16.69
C ILE A 311 3.51 1.66 16.39
N LEU A 312 2.52 1.22 17.16
CA LEU A 312 1.12 1.65 16.99
C LEU A 312 0.95 3.15 17.18
N ALA A 313 1.57 3.72 18.22
CA ALA A 313 1.55 5.15 18.49
C ALA A 313 2.23 5.95 17.38
N TRP A 314 3.33 5.45 16.82
CA TRP A 314 4.04 6.07 15.72
C TRP A 314 3.24 6.05 14.42
N LEU A 315 2.75 4.87 14.00
CA LEU A 315 1.92 4.75 12.79
C LEU A 315 0.64 5.60 12.90
N GLY A 316 -0.02 5.57 14.06
CA GLY A 316 -1.19 6.39 14.35
C GLY A 316 -0.86 7.89 14.36
N GLY A 317 0.24 8.27 14.99
CA GLY A 317 0.71 9.65 15.07
C GLY A 317 1.05 10.23 13.70
N VAL A 318 1.83 9.51 12.89
CA VAL A 318 2.15 9.91 11.51
C VAL A 318 0.87 9.99 10.66
N ALA A 319 -0.05 9.03 10.81
CA ALA A 319 -1.32 9.07 10.09
C ALA A 319 -2.20 10.26 10.47
N LEU A 320 -2.25 10.63 11.75
CA LEU A 320 -2.98 11.81 12.22
C LEU A 320 -2.30 13.12 11.79
N VAL A 321 -0.98 13.20 11.90
CA VAL A 321 -0.23 14.42 11.54
C VAL A 321 -0.22 14.62 10.03
N LEU A 322 0.30 13.67 9.24
CA LEU A 322 0.39 13.81 7.78
C LEU A 322 -0.99 13.68 7.13
N GLY A 323 -1.76 12.65 7.47
CA GLY A 323 -3.08 12.42 6.89
C GLY A 323 -4.09 13.49 7.31
N GLY A 324 -4.10 13.89 8.59
CA GLY A 324 -4.99 14.92 9.10
C GLY A 324 -4.66 16.32 8.57
N SER A 325 -3.39 16.71 8.54
CA SER A 325 -3.00 17.99 7.92
C SER A 325 -3.30 18.02 6.42
N ALA A 326 -3.05 16.93 5.70
CA ALA A 326 -3.39 16.82 4.29
C ALA A 326 -4.91 16.88 4.07
N PHE A 327 -5.71 16.22 4.91
CA PHE A 327 -7.16 16.31 4.89
C PHE A 327 -7.67 17.73 5.13
N LEU A 328 -7.20 18.38 6.19
CA LEU A 328 -7.62 19.75 6.53
C LEU A 328 -7.23 20.76 5.45
N ALA A 329 -6.01 20.67 4.91
CA ALA A 329 -5.57 21.53 3.83
C ALA A 329 -6.36 21.30 2.54
N THR A 330 -6.61 20.03 2.18
CA THR A 330 -7.45 19.67 1.01
C THR A 330 -8.88 20.16 1.19
N LEU A 331 -9.45 20.00 2.39
CA LEU A 331 -10.80 20.42 2.72
C LEU A 331 -10.93 21.95 2.65
N ALA A 332 -9.98 22.69 3.21
CA ALA A 332 -9.94 24.15 3.14
C ALA A 332 -9.79 24.65 1.70
N ALA A 333 -8.84 24.09 0.94
CA ALA A 333 -8.64 24.42 -0.47
C ALA A 333 -9.89 24.14 -1.32
N ALA A 334 -10.54 22.99 -1.11
CA ALA A 334 -11.75 22.62 -1.82
C ALA A 334 -12.93 23.55 -1.50
N ARG A 335 -13.10 23.95 -0.24
CA ARG A 335 -14.14 24.92 0.15
C ARG A 335 -13.93 26.28 -0.48
N LEU A 336 -12.69 26.78 -0.50
CA LEU A 336 -12.36 28.06 -1.13
C LEU A 336 -12.61 28.05 -2.64
N ALA A 337 -12.31 26.93 -3.30
CA ALA A 337 -12.50 26.77 -4.74
C ALA A 337 -13.92 26.29 -5.14
N GLY A 338 -14.83 26.09 -4.18
CA GLY A 338 -16.21 25.69 -4.44
C GLY A 338 -16.37 24.30 -5.06
N LEU A 339 -15.51 23.35 -4.71
CA LEU A 339 -15.55 21.96 -5.18
C LEU A 339 -15.67 20.94 -4.04
N ASP A 340 -16.10 19.71 -4.36
CA ASP A 340 -16.07 18.61 -3.40
C ASP A 340 -14.61 18.24 -3.06
N TRP A 341 -14.28 18.23 -1.77
CA TRP A 341 -12.94 17.89 -1.28
C TRP A 341 -12.47 16.50 -1.70
N ARG A 342 -13.39 15.56 -1.93
CA ARG A 342 -13.09 14.19 -2.37
C ARG A 342 -12.55 14.18 -3.79
N ARG A 343 -13.01 15.10 -4.65
CA ARG A 343 -12.44 15.29 -5.99
C ARG A 343 -11.04 15.89 -5.92
N LEU A 344 -10.85 16.92 -5.10
CA LEU A 344 -9.53 17.53 -4.92
C LEU A 344 -8.52 16.53 -4.36
N ALA A 345 -8.94 15.68 -3.42
CA ALA A 345 -8.12 14.63 -2.83
C ALA A 345 -7.52 13.70 -3.88
N LEU A 346 -8.26 13.35 -4.95
CA LEU A 346 -7.72 12.51 -6.04
C LEU A 346 -6.51 13.14 -6.74
N GLY A 347 -6.32 14.46 -6.65
CA GLY A 347 -5.11 15.13 -7.12
C GLY A 347 -3.83 14.63 -6.43
N LEU A 348 -3.92 14.00 -5.25
CA LEU A 348 -2.79 13.43 -4.51
C LEU A 348 -2.40 12.01 -4.97
N VAL A 349 -3.20 11.37 -5.83
CA VAL A 349 -2.97 9.98 -6.27
C VAL A 349 -1.59 9.77 -6.91
N PRO A 350 -1.06 10.65 -7.79
CA PRO A 350 0.29 10.46 -8.33
C PRO A 350 1.38 10.49 -7.26
N LEU A 351 1.31 11.43 -6.32
CA LEU A 351 2.28 11.53 -5.23
C LEU A 351 2.20 10.31 -4.30
N ALA A 352 0.99 9.84 -3.99
CA ALA A 352 0.81 8.65 -3.18
C ALA A 352 1.32 7.38 -3.89
N GLY A 353 1.05 7.24 -5.19
CA GLY A 353 1.54 6.11 -5.99
C GLY A 353 3.06 6.06 -6.12
N ILE A 354 3.68 7.20 -6.43
CA ILE A 354 5.14 7.31 -6.48
C ILE A 354 5.76 7.10 -5.11
N GLY A 355 5.15 7.64 -4.04
CA GLY A 355 5.59 7.40 -2.66
C GLY A 355 5.57 5.92 -2.29
N LEU A 356 4.47 5.21 -2.59
CA LEU A 356 4.40 3.75 -2.37
C LEU A 356 5.45 2.98 -3.18
N PHE A 357 5.66 3.35 -4.44
CA PHE A 357 6.72 2.75 -5.27
C PHE A 357 8.12 2.97 -4.64
N LEU A 358 8.42 4.20 -4.23
CA LEU A 358 9.69 4.56 -3.59
C LEU A 358 9.88 3.81 -2.26
N GLY A 359 8.86 3.76 -1.40
CA GLY A 359 8.89 3.04 -0.13
C GLY A 359 9.12 1.53 -0.30
N LEU A 360 8.38 0.88 -1.20
CA LEU A 360 8.56 -0.55 -1.48
C LEU A 360 9.93 -0.85 -2.11
N SER A 361 10.47 0.08 -2.90
CA SER A 361 11.80 -0.05 -3.50
C SER A 361 12.96 0.07 -2.50
N MET A 362 12.68 0.47 -1.24
CA MET A 362 13.72 0.59 -0.22
C MET A 362 14.35 -0.77 0.09
N MET A 363 13.53 -1.84 0.14
CA MET A 363 14.03 -3.19 0.37
C MET A 363 14.90 -3.66 -0.79
N THR A 364 14.53 -3.35 -2.04
CA THR A 364 15.38 -3.62 -3.20
C THR A 364 16.73 -2.95 -3.05
N ALA A 365 16.74 -1.68 -2.64
CA ALA A 365 17.97 -0.91 -2.49
C ALA A 365 18.88 -1.42 -1.37
N THR A 366 18.32 -1.85 -0.24
CA THR A 366 19.12 -2.43 0.86
C THR A 366 19.80 -3.71 0.42
N HIS A 367 19.11 -4.58 -0.33
CA HIS A 367 19.71 -5.80 -0.87
C HIS A 367 20.77 -5.53 -1.94
N LEU A 368 20.52 -4.62 -2.89
CA LEU A 368 21.52 -4.26 -3.91
C LEU A 368 22.81 -3.71 -3.28
N ARG A 369 22.69 -2.95 -2.18
CA ARG A 369 23.86 -2.47 -1.41
C ARG A 369 24.59 -3.61 -0.71
N ALA A 370 23.85 -4.58 -0.14
CA ALA A 370 24.43 -5.75 0.50
C ALA A 370 25.24 -6.62 -0.50
N GLU A 371 24.87 -6.64 -1.78
CA GLU A 371 25.64 -7.30 -2.85
C GLU A 371 26.83 -6.49 -3.38
N GLY A 372 27.11 -5.32 -2.80
CA GLY A 372 28.25 -4.47 -3.19
C GLY A 372 28.01 -3.64 -4.46
N ILE A 373 26.78 -3.55 -4.96
CA ILE A 373 26.46 -2.72 -6.12
C ILE A 373 26.53 -1.25 -5.72
N VAL A 374 27.33 -0.46 -6.44
CA VAL A 374 27.48 0.98 -6.18
C VAL A 374 26.16 1.70 -6.50
N THR A 375 25.55 2.31 -5.47
CA THR A 375 24.21 2.93 -5.56
C THR A 375 24.26 4.46 -5.62
N ASN A 376 25.32 5.06 -6.16
CA ASN A 376 25.50 6.52 -6.22
C ASN A 376 24.41 7.24 -7.04
N TRP A 377 23.78 6.55 -8.01
CA TRP A 377 22.68 7.08 -8.83
C TRP A 377 21.32 7.07 -8.12
N LEU A 378 21.17 6.25 -7.08
CA LEU A 378 19.88 5.97 -6.46
C LEU A 378 19.27 7.19 -5.74
N PRO A 379 20.01 8.02 -4.97
CA PRO A 379 19.47 9.23 -4.38
C PRO A 379 18.93 10.21 -5.45
N GLY A 380 19.65 10.36 -6.57
CA GLY A 380 19.22 11.19 -7.70
C GLY A 380 17.92 10.69 -8.34
N LEU A 381 17.80 9.38 -8.56
CA LEU A 381 16.57 8.79 -9.08
C LEU A 381 15.39 8.98 -8.12
N ARG A 382 15.60 8.78 -6.81
CA ARG A 382 14.57 9.00 -5.77
C ARG A 382 14.10 10.46 -5.75
N ALA A 383 15.02 11.41 -5.80
CA ALA A 383 14.71 12.84 -5.87
C ALA A 383 13.91 13.17 -7.14
N ALA A 384 14.33 12.66 -8.30
CA ALA A 384 13.65 12.88 -9.57
C ALA A 384 12.21 12.33 -9.56
N LEU A 385 12.03 11.09 -9.10
CA LEU A 385 10.70 10.48 -8.98
C LEU A 385 9.80 11.26 -8.02
N LEU A 386 10.31 11.63 -6.85
CA LEU A 386 9.55 12.44 -5.88
C LEU A 386 9.15 13.80 -6.46
N ALA A 387 10.07 14.48 -7.15
CA ALA A 387 9.80 15.75 -7.82
C ALA A 387 8.72 15.60 -8.90
N VAL A 388 8.75 14.51 -9.68
CA VAL A 388 7.69 14.19 -10.66
C VAL A 388 6.35 14.01 -9.95
N GLY A 389 6.29 13.27 -8.84
CA GLY A 389 5.05 13.04 -8.10
C GLY A 389 4.46 14.33 -7.51
N VAL A 390 5.30 15.20 -6.97
CA VAL A 390 4.91 16.52 -6.45
C VAL A 390 4.42 17.42 -7.59
N ALA A 391 5.18 17.56 -8.67
CA ALA A 391 4.83 18.42 -9.80
C ALA A 391 3.54 17.95 -10.50
N TRP A 392 3.38 16.64 -10.65
CA TRP A 392 2.18 16.04 -11.24
C TRP A 392 0.95 16.32 -10.37
N SER A 393 1.04 16.08 -9.06
CA SER A 393 -0.07 16.32 -8.13
C SER A 393 -0.40 17.81 -7.98
N ALA A 394 0.61 18.69 -8.00
CA ALA A 394 0.44 20.14 -8.04
C ALA A 394 -0.35 20.57 -9.29
N ARG A 395 0.03 20.06 -10.47
CA ARG A 395 -0.63 20.37 -11.74
C ARG A 395 -2.08 19.86 -11.77
N LEU A 396 -2.36 18.68 -11.24
CA LEU A 396 -3.71 18.13 -11.16
C LEU A 396 -4.60 18.95 -10.24
N GLY A 397 -4.15 19.25 -9.01
CA GLY A 397 -4.92 20.06 -8.09
C GLY A 397 -5.19 21.46 -8.60
N TRP A 398 -4.20 22.10 -9.26
CA TRP A 398 -4.41 23.39 -9.93
C TRP A 398 -5.50 23.33 -11.01
N ARG A 399 -5.53 22.27 -11.83
CA ARG A 399 -6.57 22.08 -12.84
C ARG A 399 -7.94 21.86 -12.22
N LEU A 400 -8.03 21.09 -11.14
CA LEU A 400 -9.28 20.85 -10.41
C LEU A 400 -9.80 22.15 -9.75
N ILE A 401 -8.92 22.90 -9.10
CA ILE A 401 -9.24 24.20 -8.47
C ILE A 401 -9.71 25.22 -9.50
N LYS A 402 -9.07 25.28 -10.68
CA LYS A 402 -9.46 26.19 -11.77
C LYS A 402 -10.84 25.93 -12.35
N VAL A 403 -11.28 24.67 -12.34
CA VAL A 403 -12.64 24.31 -12.77
C VAL A 403 -13.67 24.68 -11.70
N GLY A 404 -13.22 24.91 -10.46
CA GLY A 404 -14.03 25.48 -9.40
C GLY A 404 -14.60 26.86 -9.77
N GLY A 405 -15.84 27.12 -9.36
CA GLY A 405 -16.58 28.33 -9.70
C GLY A 405 -16.24 29.56 -8.85
N SER A 406 -15.08 29.60 -8.19
CA SER A 406 -14.69 30.68 -7.27
C SER A 406 -14.04 31.88 -7.98
N GLY A 407 -14.11 33.06 -7.36
CA GLY A 407 -13.39 34.26 -7.83
C GLY A 407 -11.87 34.09 -7.80
N THR A 408 -11.15 34.87 -8.62
CA THR A 408 -9.70 34.72 -8.85
C THR A 408 -8.85 34.73 -7.57
N ALA A 409 -9.16 35.59 -6.61
CA ALA A 409 -8.45 35.66 -5.33
C ALA A 409 -8.61 34.37 -4.49
N MET A 410 -9.83 33.81 -4.43
CA MET A 410 -10.10 32.57 -3.70
C MET A 410 -9.45 31.36 -4.39
N THR A 411 -9.43 31.35 -5.73
CA THR A 411 -8.74 30.33 -6.53
C THR A 411 -7.23 30.33 -6.26
N LEU A 412 -6.60 31.51 -6.15
CA LEU A 412 -5.18 31.62 -5.79
C LEU A 412 -4.92 31.15 -4.36
N LEU A 413 -5.75 31.55 -3.40
CA LEU A 413 -5.62 31.10 -2.01
C LEU A 413 -5.80 29.58 -1.88
N ALA A 414 -6.78 29.00 -2.57
CA ALA A 414 -7.00 27.57 -2.65
C ALA A 414 -5.77 26.84 -3.23
N ALA A 415 -5.14 27.41 -4.26
CA ALA A 415 -3.93 26.84 -4.85
C ALA A 415 -2.74 26.87 -3.89
N VAL A 416 -2.57 27.94 -3.10
CA VAL A 416 -1.53 28.00 -2.06
C VAL A 416 -1.77 26.95 -0.98
N LEU A 417 -3.01 26.83 -0.48
CA LEU A 417 -3.34 25.79 0.51
C LEU A 417 -3.15 24.37 -0.03
N TRP A 418 -3.39 24.16 -1.32
CA TRP A 418 -3.15 22.87 -1.97
C TRP A 418 -1.67 22.47 -2.01
N LEU A 419 -0.73 23.41 -1.95
CA LEU A 419 0.70 23.08 -1.90
C LEU A 419 1.11 22.49 -0.53
N LEU A 420 0.36 22.75 0.54
CA LEU A 420 0.66 22.24 1.89
C LEU A 420 0.73 20.70 1.96
N PRO A 421 -0.29 19.93 1.53
CA PRO A 421 -0.20 18.46 1.57
C PRO A 421 0.97 17.93 0.74
N LEU A 422 1.29 18.58 -0.39
CA LEU A 422 2.40 18.18 -1.25
C LEU A 422 3.74 18.41 -0.57
N ALA A 423 3.92 19.58 0.04
CA ALA A 423 5.12 19.94 0.78
C ALA A 423 5.34 18.99 1.96
N LEU A 424 4.30 18.73 2.76
CA LEU A 424 4.39 17.86 3.93
C LEU A 424 4.80 16.44 3.57
N VAL A 425 4.15 15.85 2.55
CA VAL A 425 4.50 14.49 2.08
C VAL A 425 5.89 14.46 1.45
N ALA A 426 6.26 15.49 0.68
CA ALA A 426 7.59 15.58 0.09
C ALA A 426 8.70 15.71 1.14
N THR A 427 8.50 16.55 2.16
CA THR A 427 9.41 16.68 3.30
C THR A 427 9.52 15.36 4.05
N SER A 428 8.40 14.67 4.28
CA SER A 428 8.36 13.36 4.93
C SER A 428 9.23 12.32 4.21
N TRP A 429 9.14 12.24 2.88
CA TRP A 429 10.03 11.40 2.06
C TRP A 429 11.46 11.91 1.99
N TRP A 430 11.66 13.22 2.03
CA TRP A 430 12.99 13.82 2.05
C TRP A 430 13.77 13.42 3.30
N LEU A 431 13.12 13.44 4.47
CA LEU A 431 13.69 12.97 5.73
C LEU A 431 14.16 11.52 5.61
N VAL A 432 13.29 10.64 5.11
CA VAL A 432 13.54 9.20 4.91
C VAL A 432 14.74 8.91 4.02
N PHE A 433 14.93 9.67 2.94
CA PHE A 433 15.92 9.32 1.92
C PHE A 433 17.24 10.07 2.00
N PHE A 434 17.26 11.25 2.60
CA PHE A 434 18.40 12.16 2.54
C PHE A 434 18.90 12.63 3.91
N ILE A 435 18.12 12.45 4.98
CA ILE A 435 18.50 12.90 6.33
C ILE A 435 18.71 11.73 7.29
N TRP A 436 17.80 10.75 7.26
CA TRP A 436 17.83 9.58 8.15
C TRP A 436 18.65 8.42 7.59
#